data_AF-A0A0P9H456-F1
#
_entry.id   AF-A0A0P9H456-F1
#
_cell.length_a   1.000
_cell.length_b   1.000
_cell.length_c   1.000
_cell.angle_alpha   90.00
_cell.angle_beta   90.00
_cell.angle_gamma   90.00
#
_symmetry.space_group_name_H-M   'P 1'
#
loop_
_entity.id
_entity.type
_entity.pdbx_description
1 polymer ?
#
loop_
_entity_poly.entity_id
_entity_poly.type
_entity_poly.pdbx_seq_one_letter_code
_entity_poly.pdbx_strand_id
1 'polypeptide(L)'
;MRAGAVVRLTLADGRVGLGEASPLPAFGGGTLDDTLAVLAQFAPLLVGHSLAEAAALLDQQDMAAPGMSALGCAIDTALLDLDAQVACVP
;
A
#
# COMPACT_ATOMS: atom_id res chain seq x y z
N MET A 1 -10.19 -4.34 19.98
CA MET A 1 -8.72 -4.39 19.80
C MET A 1 -8.43 -3.79 18.44
N ARG A 2 -7.55 -2.78 18.33
CA ARG A 2 -7.12 -2.24 17.02
C ARG A 2 -6.03 -3.15 16.48
N ALA A 3 -6.16 -3.60 15.24
CA ALA A 3 -5.19 -4.42 14.55
C ALA A 3 -4.85 -3.76 13.21
N GLY A 4 -3.60 -3.87 12.79
CA GLY A 4 -3.09 -3.27 11.56
C GLY A 4 -1.83 -4.00 11.10
N ALA A 5 -1.37 -3.65 9.91
CA ALA A 5 -0.16 -4.18 9.30
C ALA A 5 0.73 -3.04 8.80
N VAL A 6 2.05 -3.28 8.82
CA VAL A 6 3.02 -2.42 8.15
C VAL A 6 3.35 -3.05 6.80
N VAL A 7 3.22 -2.25 5.74
CA VAL A 7 3.62 -2.63 4.38
C VAL A 7 5.03 -2.09 4.12
N ARG A 8 5.85 -2.94 3.50
CA ARG A 8 7.22 -2.61 3.10
C ARG A 8 7.39 -2.84 1.60
N LEU A 9 7.64 -1.77 0.86
CA LEU A 9 8.07 -1.83 -0.54
C LEU A 9 9.59 -1.77 -0.60
N THR A 10 10.20 -2.46 -1.55
CA THR A 10 11.66 -2.51 -1.69
C THR A 10 12.04 -2.33 -3.15
N LEU A 11 12.85 -1.31 -3.42
CA LEU A 11 13.40 -1.07 -4.75
C LEU A 11 14.59 -2.00 -5.03
N ALA A 12 14.90 -2.18 -6.31
CA ALA A 12 16.01 -3.02 -6.75
C ALA A 12 17.38 -2.57 -6.22
N ASP A 13 17.53 -1.30 -5.89
CA ASP A 13 18.76 -0.74 -5.30
C ASP A 13 18.76 -0.73 -3.75
N GLY A 14 17.77 -1.37 -3.13
CA GLY A 14 17.72 -1.61 -1.69
C GLY A 14 17.02 -0.52 -0.87
N ARG A 15 16.56 0.59 -1.48
CA ARG A 15 15.70 1.56 -0.78
C ARG A 15 14.39 0.90 -0.35
N VAL A 16 13.86 1.37 0.78
CA VAL A 16 12.66 0.79 1.41
C VAL A 16 11.66 1.90 1.73
N GLY A 17 10.43 1.72 1.27
CA GLY A 17 9.28 2.56 1.61
C GLY A 17 8.37 1.87 2.61
N LEU A 18 7.84 2.64 3.56
CA LEU A 18 6.94 2.13 4.60
C LEU A 18 5.57 2.79 4.57
N GLY A 19 4.53 1.99 4.83
CA GLY A 19 3.18 2.48 5.07
C GLY A 19 2.40 1.59 6.03
N GLU A 20 1.33 2.12 6.61
CA GLU A 20 0.49 1.43 7.59
C GLU A 20 -0.91 1.17 7.02
N ALA A 21 -1.36 -0.08 7.10
CA ALA A 21 -2.75 -0.46 6.86
C ALA A 21 -3.43 -0.74 8.19
N SER A 22 -4.34 0.14 8.61
CA SER A 22 -5.08 0.00 9.87
C SER A 22 -6.58 0.14 9.63
N PRO A 23 -7.22 -0.92 9.08
CA PRO A 23 -8.64 -0.89 8.75
C PRO A 23 -9.49 -0.70 10.01
N LEU A 24 -10.52 0.11 9.87
CA LEU A 24 -11.52 0.32 10.90
C LEU A 24 -12.89 0.06 10.26
N PRO A 25 -13.60 -1.03 10.57
CA PRO A 25 -14.81 -1.42 9.83
C PRO A 25 -15.88 -0.31 9.67
N ALA A 26 -15.95 0.61 10.62
CA ALA A 26 -16.86 1.77 10.56
C ALA A 26 -16.44 2.86 9.54
N PHE A 27 -15.20 2.84 9.06
CA PHE A 27 -14.59 3.83 8.16
C PHE A 27 -13.80 3.11 7.07
N GLY A 28 -14.31 3.14 5.83
CA GLY A 28 -13.68 2.45 4.70
C GLY A 28 -13.94 0.93 4.64
N GLY A 29 -14.62 0.36 5.64
CA GLY A 29 -15.01 -1.05 5.67
C GLY A 29 -13.83 -2.01 5.84
N GLY A 30 -14.15 -3.30 5.90
CA GLY A 30 -13.17 -4.38 5.99
C GLY A 30 -12.47 -4.51 7.36
N THR A 31 -11.75 -5.62 7.49
CA THR A 31 -10.95 -6.04 8.63
C THR A 31 -9.48 -6.18 8.23
N LEU A 32 -8.59 -6.45 9.19
CA LEU A 32 -7.19 -6.76 8.87
C LEU A 32 -7.08 -7.97 7.94
N ASP A 33 -7.92 -8.99 8.14
CA ASP A 33 -7.91 -10.18 7.29
C ASP A 33 -8.32 -9.85 5.85
N ASP A 34 -9.32 -8.98 5.66
CA ASP A 34 -9.70 -8.48 4.33
C ASP A 34 -8.53 -7.73 3.67
N THR A 35 -7.89 -6.82 4.40
CA THR A 35 -6.71 -6.09 3.92
C THR A 35 -5.57 -7.02 3.52
N LEU A 36 -5.27 -8.05 4.31
CA LEU A 36 -4.23 -9.03 3.99
C LEU A 36 -4.61 -9.90 2.78
N ALA A 37 -5.88 -10.23 2.62
CA ALA A 37 -6.38 -10.98 1.46
C ALA A 37 -6.26 -10.16 0.17
N VAL A 38 -6.54 -8.85 0.21
CA VAL A 38 -6.34 -7.96 -0.93
C VAL A 38 -4.84 -7.76 -1.20
N LEU A 39 -4.02 -7.59 -0.16
CA LEU A 39 -2.56 -7.47 -0.29
C LEU A 39 -1.97 -8.69 -1.02
N ALA A 40 -2.40 -9.90 -0.66
CA ALA A 40 -1.93 -11.13 -1.29
C ALA A 40 -2.22 -11.18 -2.80
N GLN A 41 -3.30 -10.53 -3.26
CA GLN A 41 -3.67 -10.45 -4.68
C GLN A 41 -2.97 -9.30 -5.39
N PHE A 42 -2.82 -8.15 -4.72
CA PHE A 42 -2.28 -6.94 -5.32
C PHE A 42 -0.75 -6.90 -5.36
N ALA A 43 -0.06 -7.41 -4.34
CA ALA A 43 1.40 -7.34 -4.24
C ALA A 43 2.16 -7.94 -5.45
N PRO A 44 1.75 -9.09 -6.02
CA PRO A 44 2.38 -9.63 -7.22
C PRO A 44 2.31 -8.70 -8.45
N LEU A 45 1.27 -7.85 -8.53
CA LEU A 45 1.09 -6.91 -9.65
C LEU A 45 2.07 -5.74 -9.59
N LEU A 46 2.59 -5.42 -8.40
CA LEU A 46 3.52 -4.30 -8.20
C LEU A 46 4.97 -4.65 -8.57
N VAL A 47 5.32 -5.93 -8.53
CA VAL A 47 6.72 -6.36 -8.75
C VAL A 47 7.15 -6.07 -10.19
N GLY A 48 8.31 -5.44 -10.34
CA GLY A 48 8.90 -5.11 -11.64
C GLY A 48 8.43 -3.80 -12.25
N HIS A 49 7.47 -3.10 -11.62
CA HIS A 49 7.03 -1.77 -12.02
C HIS A 49 7.88 -0.67 -11.39
N SER A 50 7.98 0.46 -12.07
CA SER A 50 8.46 1.72 -11.48
C SER A 50 7.49 2.27 -10.43
N LEU A 51 7.94 3.24 -9.62
CA LEU A 51 7.08 3.89 -8.62
C LEU A 51 5.84 4.54 -9.25
N ALA A 52 5.99 5.22 -10.39
CA ALA A 52 4.89 5.85 -11.10
C ALA A 52 3.88 4.84 -11.67
N GLU A 53 4.37 3.70 -12.21
CA GLU A 53 3.49 2.64 -12.70
C GLU A 53 2.75 1.93 -11.55
N ALA A 54 3.43 1.72 -10.42
CA ALA A 54 2.83 1.16 -9.21
C ALA A 54 1.71 2.08 -8.66
N ALA A 55 1.94 3.40 -8.65
CA ALA A 55 0.91 4.38 -8.29
C ALA A 55 -0.29 4.33 -9.26
N ALA A 56 -0.03 4.27 -10.57
CA ALA A 56 -1.11 4.15 -11.56
C ALA A 56 -1.92 2.85 -11.44
N LEU A 57 -1.28 1.73 -11.04
CA LEU A 57 -1.99 0.47 -10.74
C LEU A 57 -2.87 0.62 -9.49
N LEU A 58 -2.42 1.38 -8.49
CA LEU A 58 -3.19 1.66 -7.29
C LEU A 58 -4.44 2.49 -7.59
N ASP A 59 -4.30 3.52 -8.44
CA ASP A 59 -5.40 4.39 -8.87
C ASP A 59 -6.52 3.65 -9.61
N GLN A 60 -6.22 2.47 -10.16
CA GLN A 60 -7.19 1.63 -10.86
C GLN A 60 -7.99 0.71 -9.93
N GLN A 61 -7.65 0.63 -8.64
CA GLN A 61 -8.31 -0.26 -7.71
C GLN A 61 -9.65 0.32 -7.22
N ASP A 62 -10.62 -0.56 -6.97
CA ASP A 62 -11.89 -0.17 -6.34
C ASP A 62 -11.68 0.07 -4.84
N MET A 63 -11.50 1.33 -4.45
CA MET A 63 -11.33 1.74 -3.06
C MET A 63 -12.53 1.42 -2.15
N ALA A 64 -13.71 1.12 -2.71
CA ALA A 64 -14.87 0.71 -1.93
C ALA A 64 -14.85 -0.78 -1.54
N ALA A 65 -13.94 -1.58 -2.13
CA ALA A 65 -13.80 -2.98 -1.78
C ALA A 65 -13.29 -3.15 -0.33
N PRO A 66 -13.82 -4.12 0.44
CA PRO A 66 -13.38 -4.37 1.81
C PRO A 66 -11.87 -4.55 1.92
N GLY A 67 -11.23 -3.79 2.80
CA GLY A 67 -9.78 -3.86 3.04
C GLY A 67 -8.93 -3.10 2.02
N MET A 68 -9.47 -2.72 0.85
CA MET A 68 -8.73 -2.01 -0.20
C MET A 68 -8.40 -0.57 0.21
N SER A 69 -9.30 0.15 0.88
CA SER A 69 -9.00 1.52 1.33
C SER A 69 -7.79 1.56 2.28
N ALA A 70 -7.74 0.66 3.28
CA ALA A 70 -6.62 0.60 4.22
C ALA A 70 -5.31 0.15 3.55
N LEU A 71 -5.39 -0.82 2.63
CA LEU A 71 -4.23 -1.22 1.82
C LEU A 71 -3.75 -0.07 0.93
N GLY A 72 -4.70 0.64 0.31
CA GLY A 72 -4.46 1.78 -0.56
C GLY A 72 -3.63 2.84 0.13
N CYS A 73 -4.06 3.28 1.32
CA CYS A 73 -3.30 4.22 2.13
C CYS A 73 -1.88 3.72 2.45
N ALA A 74 -1.72 2.43 2.77
CA ALA A 74 -0.42 1.87 3.10
C ALA A 74 0.52 1.83 1.89
N ILE A 75 0.03 1.44 0.71
CA ILE A 75 0.83 1.42 -0.52
C ILE A 75 1.17 2.83 -0.95
N ASP A 76 0.20 3.75 -0.98
CA ASP A 76 0.39 5.14 -1.36
C ASP A 76 1.46 5.82 -0.47
N THR A 77 1.37 5.63 0.85
CA THR A 77 2.37 6.16 1.80
C THR A 77 3.75 5.57 1.53
N ALA A 78 3.85 4.26 1.27
CA ALA A 78 5.13 3.61 1.00
C ALA A 78 5.75 4.06 -0.34
N LEU A 79 4.92 4.36 -1.35
CA LEU A 79 5.37 4.93 -2.62
C LEU A 79 5.87 6.36 -2.44
N LEU A 80 5.13 7.20 -1.70
CA LEU A 80 5.53 8.57 -1.39
C LEU A 80 6.84 8.64 -0.59
N ASP A 81 7.03 7.74 0.39
CA ASP A 81 8.28 7.60 1.14
C ASP A 81 9.46 7.26 0.20
N LEU A 82 9.27 6.32 -0.74
CA LEU A 82 10.29 5.99 -1.73
C LEU A 82 10.57 7.15 -2.69
N ASP A 83 9.54 7.85 -3.17
CA ASP A 83 9.71 9.00 -4.05
C ASP A 83 10.49 10.13 -3.35
N ALA A 84 10.18 10.42 -2.08
CA ALA A 84 10.90 11.39 -1.26
C ALA A 84 12.37 11.00 -1.09
N GLN A 85 12.65 9.71 -0.81
CA GLN A 85 14.01 9.19 -0.73
C GLN A 85 14.77 9.29 -2.07
N VAL A 86 14.12 8.99 -3.19
CA VAL A 86 14.71 9.10 -4.54
C VAL A 86 15.02 10.55 -4.88
N ALA A 87 14.12 11.48 -4.53
CA ALA A 87 14.26 12.90 -4.78
C ALA A 87 15.15 13.62 -3.74
N CYS A 88 15.58 12.93 -2.68
CA CYS A 88 16.32 13.50 -1.56
C CYS A 88 15.59 14.66 -0.87
N VAL A 89 14.28 14.52 -0.65
CA VAL A 89 13.42 15.50 0.02
C VAL A 89 12.68 14.87 1.21
N PRO A 90 12.21 15.68 2.18
CA PRO A 90 11.30 15.21 3.23
C PRO A 90 9.90 14.85 2.70
#